data_AF-A0A8J6W168-F1
#
_entry.id   AF-A0A8J6W168-F1
#
_cell.length_a   1.000
_cell.length_b   1.000
_cell.length_c   1.000
_cell.angle_alpha   90.00
_cell.angle_beta   90.00
_cell.angle_gamma   90.00
#
_symmetry.space_group_name_H-M   'P 1'
#
loop_
_entity.id
_entity.type
_entity.pdbx_description
1 polymer ?
#
loop_
_entity_poly.entity_id
_entity_poly.type
_entity_poly.pdbx_seq_one_letter_code
_entity_poly.pdbx_strand_id
1 'polypeptide(L)' 'MGLSQLGRLLVVAHTDRGDRTRIISARIATRQEQRFYEEGN' A
#
# COMPACT_ATOMS: atom_id res chain seq x y z
N MET A 1 0.43 -6.48 4.29
CA MET A 1 1.32 -5.88 3.27
C MET A 1 0.87 -6.34 1.89
N GLY A 2 0.74 -5.41 0.93
CA GLY A 2 0.34 -5.72 -0.46
C GLY A 2 1.53 -5.64 -1.41
N LEU A 3 1.81 -6.71 -2.12
CA LEU A 3 2.84 -6.76 -3.17
C LEU A 3 2.19 -6.55 -4.54
N SER A 4 2.85 -5.80 -5.41
CA SER A 4 2.54 -5.84 -6.82
C SER A 4 2.81 -7.23 -7.38
N GLN A 5 2.27 -7.53 -8.56
CA GLN A 5 2.54 -8.78 -9.27
C GLN A 5 4.04 -9.01 -9.55
N LEU A 6 4.84 -7.94 -9.55
CA LEU A 6 6.29 -7.97 -9.73
C LEU A 6 7.07 -7.98 -8.40
N GLY A 7 6.41 -8.29 -7.28
CA GLY A 7 7.02 -8.38 -5.96
C GLY A 7 7.44 -7.03 -5.36
N ARG A 8 6.93 -5.90 -5.85
CA ARG A 8 7.25 -4.57 -5.31
C ARG A 8 6.23 -4.17 -4.26
N LEU A 9 6.68 -3.68 -3.11
CA LEU A 9 5.78 -3.15 -2.08
C LEU A 9 5.03 -1.93 -2.62
N LEU A 10 3.70 -1.94 -2.46
CA LEU A 10 2.83 -0.84 -2.86
C LEU A 10 2.23 -0.19 -1.61
N VAL A 11 2.21 1.15 -1.62
CA VAL A 11 1.40 1.94 -0.69
C VAL A 11 0.13 2.34 -1.42
N VAL A 12 -1.02 2.03 -0.82
CA VAL A 12 -2.36 2.30 -1.38
C VAL A 12 -3.14 3.19 -0.44
N ALA A 13 -3.44 4.41 -0.88
CA ALA A 13 -4.39 5.27 -0.20
C ALA A 13 -5.79 4.93 -0.70
N HIS A 14 -6.68 4.56 0.22
CA HIS A 14 -8.06 4.25 -0.10
C HIS A 14 -9.01 4.92 0.88
N THR A 15 -10.27 5.00 0.48
CA THR A 15 -11.37 5.38 1.35
C THR A 15 -12.51 4.40 1.12
N ASP A 16 -13.22 4.08 2.19
CA ASP A 16 -14.39 3.22 2.11
C ASP A 16 -15.62 4.08 1.83
N ARG A 17 -16.42 3.65 0.86
CA ARG A 17 -17.67 4.30 0.47
C ARG A 17 -18.79 3.27 0.52
N GLY A 18 -19.38 3.12 1.70
CA GLY A 18 -20.33 2.04 1.99
C GLY A 18 -19.65 0.69 1.78
N ASP A 19 -20.20 -0.13 0.91
CA ASP A 19 -19.72 -1.50 0.65
C ASP A 19 -18.59 -1.56 -0.40
N ARG A 20 -18.01 -0.42 -0.78
CA ARG A 20 -16.98 -0.34 -1.82
C ARG A 20 -15.76 0.43 -1.33
N THR A 21 -14.60 -0.19 -1.40
CA THR A 21 -13.32 0.49 -1.23
C THR A 21 -12.94 1.21 -2.52
N ARG A 22 -12.75 2.53 -2.46
CA ARG A 22 -12.21 3.33 -3.58
C ARG A 22 -10.73 3.59 -3.34
N ILE A 23 -9.91 3.14 -4.27
CA ILE A 23 -8.50 3.51 -4.33
C ILE A 23 -8.42 4.97 -4.81
N ILE A 24 -7.74 5.81 -4.03
CA ILE A 24 -7.46 7.21 -4.34
C ILE A 24 -6.13 7.30 -5.07
N SER A 25 -5.11 6.59 -4.56
CA SER A 25 -3.79 6.50 -5.20
C SER A 25 -3.08 5.20 -4.85
N ALA A 26 -2.26 4.72 -5.77
CA ALA A 26 -1.37 3.58 -5.56
C ALA A 26 0.00 3.91 -6.15
N ARG A 27 1.05 3.68 -5.37
CA ARG A 27 2.43 3.90 -5.82
C ARG A 27 3.38 2.89 -5.21
N ILE A 28 4.56 2.77 -5.81
CA ILE A 28 5.67 1.99 -5.23
C ILE A 28 6.06 2.64 -3.91
N ALA A 29 6.22 1.82 -2.88
CA ALA A 29 6.70 2.24 -1.58
C ALA A 29 8.14 2.75 -1.68
N THR A 30 8.44 3.87 -1.03
CA THR A 30 9.82 4.32 -0.88
C THR A 30 10.59 3.41 0.06
N ARG A 31 11.93 3.45 0.04
CA ARG A 31 12.76 2.63 0.95
C ARG A 31 12.47 2.92 2.43
N GLN A 32 12.13 4.16 2.77
CA GLN A 32 11.78 4.53 4.13
C GLN A 32 10.44 3.91 4.55
N GLU A 33 9.44 3.96 3.68
CA GLU A 33 8.12 3.35 3.93
C GLU A 33 8.22 1.82 3.96
N GLN A 34 9.04 1.22 3.10
CA GLN A 34 9.34 -0.22 3.15
C GLN A 34 9.80 -0.62 4.55
N ARG A 35 10.83 0.05 5.09
CA ARG A 35 11.32 -0.22 6.44
C ARG A 35 10.27 0.01 7.52
N PHE A 36 9.52 1.11 7.45
CA PHE A 36 8.48 1.40 8.43
C PHE A 36 7.40 0.31 8.48
N TYR A 37 6.96 -0.19 7.32
CA TYR A 37 5.97 -1.28 7.26
C TYR A 37 6.57 -2.67 7.50
N GLU A 38 7.88 -2.86 7.30
CA GLU A 38 8.62 -4.08 7.63
C GLU A 38 8.96 -4.20 9.12
N GLU A 39 9.23 -3.08 9.80
CA GLU A 39 9.54 -3.01 11.24
C GLU A 39 8.29 -3.02 12.14
N GLY A 40 7.13 -2.66 11.60
CA GLY A 40 5.85 -2.66 12.32
C GLY A 40 5.17 -4.02 12.44
N ASN A 41 5.90 -5.12 12.20
CA ASN A 41 5.39 -6.50 12.27
C ASN A 41 6.13 -7.35 13.33
#